data_AF-A0A8S8YPW4-F1
#
_entry.id   AF-A0A8S8YPW4-F1
#
_cell.length_a   1.000
_cell.length_b   1.000
_cell.length_c   1.000
_cell.angle_alpha   90.00
_cell.angle_beta   90.00
_cell.angle_gamma   90.00
#
_symmetry.space_group_name_H-M   'P 1'
#
loop_
_entity.id
_entity.type
_entity.pdbx_description
1 polymer ?
#
loop_
_entity_poly.entity_id
_entity_poly.type
_entity_poly.pdbx_seq_one_letter_code
_entity_poly.pdbx_strand_id
1 'polypeptide(L)'
;MEETSDLGEIYIGESGDAFLVNSTVHIHVWSGSEWIDLGNISGPQGPAGTSGVEGPVGADGASGADGLYALFDSTALSIGSANCPMGGNAVRIGLDDNGDGNLDPLEVDQTLYVCNGVNGVDGNDGADGADGADGADGADGADGSLSVVMEMTVTVSSMDFYIDSIQQADVTLYRGFTYTFDQSASSNSAHPFRLSTTSDGTHGGGTQYTDGVTYTGTQGSNGLMTFTVPLDAPDTLYYYCQNHGSMGGEITIQSLGSVS
;
A
#
# COMPACT_ATOMS: atom_id res chain seq x y z
N MET A 1 -10.52 -38.87 89.18
CA MET A 1 -11.73 -38.83 90.02
C MET A 1 -12.03 -37.35 90.12
N GLU A 2 -12.70 -36.83 89.09
CA GLU A 2 -14.17 -36.60 89.11
C GLU A 2 -14.53 -35.69 90.28
N GLU A 3 -15.31 -34.63 90.17
CA GLU A 3 -16.11 -33.99 89.12
C GLU A 3 -16.77 -32.80 89.87
N THR A 4 -17.64 -32.04 89.22
CA THR A 4 -18.44 -30.94 89.81
C THR A 4 -17.70 -29.61 89.94
N SER A 5 -17.54 -28.91 88.82
CA SER A 5 -17.50 -27.44 88.82
C SER A 5 -18.82 -26.88 88.30
N ASP A 6 -19.61 -26.34 89.22
CA ASP A 6 -20.36 -25.09 89.09
C ASP A 6 -21.30 -24.91 87.88
N LEU A 7 -22.17 -25.87 87.61
CA LEU A 7 -23.49 -25.54 87.06
C LEU A 7 -24.53 -25.74 88.17
N GLY A 8 -25.08 -24.61 88.65
CA GLY A 8 -26.11 -24.57 89.69
C GLY A 8 -27.34 -25.41 89.34
N GLU A 9 -28.16 -25.68 90.35
CA GLU A 9 -29.41 -26.45 90.27
C GLU A 9 -30.10 -26.30 88.90
N ILE A 10 -30.45 -27.43 88.28
CA ILE A 10 -31.33 -27.46 87.12
C ILE A 10 -32.63 -26.75 87.54
N TYR A 11 -32.74 -25.48 87.19
CA TYR A 11 -33.96 -24.71 87.40
C TYR A 11 -35.04 -25.30 86.50
N ILE A 12 -35.94 -26.07 87.10
CA ILE A 12 -37.20 -26.45 86.46
C ILE A 12 -38.12 -25.26 86.69
N GLY A 13 -38.38 -24.48 85.63
CA GLY A 13 -39.18 -23.24 85.71
C GLY A 13 -40.60 -23.46 86.24
N GLU A 14 -41.29 -22.35 86.54
CA GLU A 14 -42.72 -22.39 86.82
C GLU A 14 -43.53 -22.57 85.53
N SER A 15 -44.77 -23.05 85.64
CA SER A 15 -45.65 -23.18 84.48
C SER A 15 -45.85 -21.81 83.83
N GLY A 16 -45.51 -21.70 82.53
CA GLY A 16 -45.57 -20.46 81.78
C GLY A 16 -44.21 -19.77 81.54
N ASP A 17 -43.13 -20.22 82.18
CA ASP A 17 -41.80 -19.71 81.90
C ASP A 17 -41.31 -20.12 80.50
N ALA A 18 -40.68 -19.17 79.81
CA ALA A 18 -40.15 -19.36 78.46
C ALA A 18 -38.62 -19.25 78.46
N PHE A 19 -37.96 -20.20 77.79
CA PHE A 19 -36.52 -20.28 77.70
C PHE A 19 -36.10 -20.33 76.24
N LEU A 20 -35.06 -19.56 75.90
CA LEU A 20 -34.38 -19.67 74.62
C LEU A 20 -33.30 -20.75 74.73
N VAL A 21 -33.43 -21.81 73.93
CA VAL A 21 -32.41 -22.87 73.88
C VAL A 21 -31.35 -22.48 72.86
N ASN A 22 -30.15 -22.14 73.32
CA ASN A 22 -29.10 -21.54 72.47
C ASN A 22 -28.62 -22.46 71.33
N SER A 23 -28.70 -23.79 71.50
CA SER A 23 -28.29 -24.76 70.47
C SER A 23 -29.28 -24.88 69.30
N THR A 24 -30.57 -24.60 69.53
CA THR A 24 -31.63 -24.69 68.51
C THR A 24 -32.18 -23.32 68.11
N VAL A 25 -31.96 -22.28 68.92
CA VAL A 25 -32.55 -20.94 68.81
C VAL A 25 -34.09 -20.98 68.87
N HIS A 26 -34.62 -22.04 69.49
CA HIS A 26 -36.05 -22.22 69.70
C HIS A 26 -36.47 -21.65 71.05
N ILE A 27 -37.71 -21.17 71.12
CA ILE A 27 -38.37 -20.87 72.40
C ILE A 27 -39.09 -22.13 72.87
N HIS A 28 -38.76 -22.57 74.08
CA HIS A 28 -39.49 -23.62 74.77
C HIS A 28 -40.24 -23.03 75.96
N VAL A 29 -41.49 -23.46 76.17
CA VAL A 29 -42.31 -23.07 77.31
C VAL A 29 -42.55 -24.27 78.21
N TRP A 30 -42.29 -24.12 79.50
CA TRP A 30 -42.57 -25.16 80.48
C TRP A 30 -44.05 -25.17 80.83
N SER A 31 -44.71 -26.31 80.61
CA SER A 31 -46.13 -26.48 80.94
C SER A 31 -46.38 -26.79 82.41
N GLY A 32 -45.36 -27.17 83.16
CA GLY A 32 -45.48 -27.79 84.49
C GLY A 32 -45.23 -29.30 84.49
N SER A 33 -45.32 -29.96 83.32
CA SER A 33 -45.07 -31.40 83.17
C SER A 33 -44.18 -31.77 81.98
N GLU A 34 -44.13 -30.92 80.95
CA GLU A 34 -43.31 -31.11 79.76
C GLU A 34 -42.90 -29.77 79.14
N TRP A 35 -41.84 -29.80 78.32
CA TRP A 35 -41.39 -28.67 77.51
C TRP A 35 -42.12 -28.63 76.17
N ILE A 36 -42.81 -27.54 75.88
CA ILE A 36 -43.48 -27.29 74.60
C ILE A 36 -42.54 -26.46 73.72
N ASP A 37 -42.15 -26.98 72.56
CA ASP A 37 -41.36 -26.23 71.56
C ASP A 37 -42.27 -25.34 70.71
N LEU A 38 -42.07 -24.02 70.78
CA LEU A 38 -42.80 -23.03 69.98
C LEU A 38 -42.06 -22.63 68.69
N GLY A 39 -40.88 -23.20 68.45
CA GLY A 39 -40.10 -23.01 67.23
C GLY A 39 -39.08 -21.87 67.29
N ASN A 40 -38.42 -21.67 66.15
CA ASN A 40 -37.37 -20.67 65.97
C ASN A 40 -37.95 -19.24 65.87
N ILE A 41 -37.25 -18.27 66.43
CA ILE A 41 -37.61 -16.84 66.36
C ILE A 41 -36.89 -16.07 65.23
N SER A 42 -36.04 -16.75 64.47
CA SER A 42 -35.34 -16.14 63.34
C SER A 42 -36.33 -15.86 62.21
N GLY A 43 -36.46 -14.59 61.81
CA GLY A 43 -37.23 -14.22 60.63
C GLY A 43 -36.65 -14.83 59.35
N PRO A 44 -37.42 -14.89 58.24
CA PRO A 44 -36.88 -15.34 56.96
C PRO A 44 -35.68 -14.48 56.56
N GLN A 45 -34.65 -15.10 55.97
CA GLN A 45 -33.52 -14.39 55.39
C GLN A 45 -34.03 -13.35 54.38
N GLY A 46 -33.53 -12.11 54.48
CA GLY A 46 -33.91 -11.05 53.55
C GLY A 46 -33.59 -11.43 52.09
N PRO A 47 -34.33 -10.87 51.10
CA PRO A 47 -34.05 -11.14 49.70
C PRO A 47 -32.60 -10.80 49.35
N ALA A 48 -31.98 -11.59 48.48
CA ALA A 48 -30.64 -11.35 47.99
C ALA A 48 -30.54 -9.94 47.37
N GLY A 49 -29.48 -9.20 47.69
CA GLY A 49 -29.22 -7.89 47.09
C GLY A 49 -29.11 -8.01 45.56
N THR A 50 -29.64 -7.03 44.83
CA THR A 50 -29.53 -7.00 43.36
C THR A 50 -28.05 -6.95 42.95
N SER A 51 -27.68 -7.70 41.92
CA SER A 51 -26.35 -7.62 41.31
C SER A 51 -26.02 -6.16 40.93
N GLY A 52 -24.78 -5.73 41.18
CA GLY A 52 -24.30 -4.40 40.81
C GLY A 52 -24.37 -4.20 39.29
N VAL A 53 -24.63 -2.97 38.85
CA VAL A 53 -24.63 -2.61 37.43
C VAL A 53 -23.24 -2.81 36.83
N GLU A 54 -23.19 -3.29 35.58
CA GLU A 54 -21.96 -3.38 34.79
C GLU A 54 -21.33 -1.98 34.64
N GLY A 55 -20.00 -1.90 34.71
CA GLY A 55 -19.27 -0.63 34.58
C GLY A 55 -19.38 -0.06 33.15
N PRO A 56 -19.23 1.26 32.98
CA PRO A 56 -19.25 1.86 31.64
C PRO A 56 -18.09 1.35 30.79
N VAL A 57 -18.34 1.16 29.48
CA VAL A 57 -17.32 0.85 28.48
C VAL A 57 -16.27 1.97 28.48
N GLY A 58 -14.99 1.60 28.40
CA GLY A 58 -13.87 2.55 28.34
C GLY A 58 -13.95 3.44 27.10
N ALA A 59 -13.47 4.69 27.22
CA ALA A 59 -13.45 5.63 26.09
C ALA A 59 -12.54 5.12 24.96
N ASP A 60 -12.92 5.43 23.72
CA ASP A 60 -12.08 5.19 22.54
C ASP A 60 -10.74 5.93 22.67
N GLY A 61 -9.69 5.35 22.08
CA GLY A 61 -8.38 6.00 22.01
C GLY A 61 -8.42 7.28 21.18
N ALA A 62 -7.53 8.23 21.47
CA ALA A 62 -7.40 9.45 20.69
C ALA A 62 -7.03 9.12 19.23
N SER A 63 -7.56 9.91 18.29
CA SER A 63 -7.14 9.87 16.89
C SER A 63 -5.63 10.15 16.76
N GLY A 64 -4.98 9.55 15.76
CA GLY A 64 -3.59 9.87 15.41
C GLY A 64 -3.44 11.30 14.91
N ALA A 65 -2.22 11.83 14.91
CA ALA A 65 -1.92 13.14 14.35
C ALA A 65 -2.17 13.16 12.83
N ASP A 66 -2.52 14.33 12.30
CA ASP A 66 -2.61 14.56 10.86
C ASP A 66 -1.23 14.36 10.20
N GLY A 67 -1.20 13.92 8.94
CA GLY A 67 0.04 13.76 8.17
C GLY A 67 0.62 15.10 7.68
N LEU A 68 1.93 15.14 7.41
CA LEU A 68 2.59 16.31 6.81
C LEU A 68 2.15 16.51 5.35
N TYR A 69 2.16 17.75 4.87
CA TYR A 69 1.84 18.08 3.49
C TYR A 69 3.03 17.78 2.57
N ALA A 70 2.79 17.07 1.47
CA ALA A 70 3.77 16.95 0.38
C ALA A 70 3.62 18.17 -0.55
N LEU A 71 4.70 18.92 -0.72
CA LEU A 71 4.74 20.13 -1.55
C LEU A 71 5.63 19.93 -2.77
N PHE A 72 5.33 20.69 -3.83
CA PHE A 72 6.15 20.74 -5.04
C PHE A 72 6.37 22.19 -5.46
N ASP A 73 7.58 22.47 -5.93
CA ASP A 73 7.94 23.76 -6.53
C ASP A 73 8.61 23.53 -7.90
N SER A 74 8.38 24.45 -8.83
CA SER A 74 9.03 24.45 -10.14
C SER A 74 9.64 25.81 -10.42
N THR A 75 10.96 25.83 -10.62
CA THR A 75 11.67 27.05 -10.98
C THR A 75 12.29 26.92 -12.37
N ALA A 76 12.04 27.90 -13.24
CA ALA A 76 12.70 27.98 -14.53
C ALA A 76 14.22 28.20 -14.38
N LEU A 77 14.99 27.44 -15.14
CA LEU A 77 16.44 27.57 -15.28
C LEU A 77 16.77 28.30 -16.57
N SER A 78 17.60 29.33 -16.46
CA SER A 78 18.15 30.06 -17.60
C SER A 78 19.15 29.21 -18.39
N ILE A 79 19.33 29.55 -19.67
CA ILE A 79 20.42 29.02 -20.49
C ILE A 79 21.76 29.26 -19.77
N GLY A 80 22.62 28.24 -19.74
CA GLY A 80 23.90 28.25 -19.04
C GLY A 80 23.85 27.77 -17.58
N SER A 81 22.69 27.36 -17.06
CA SER A 81 22.60 26.71 -15.75
C SER A 81 23.36 25.38 -15.73
N ALA A 82 24.06 25.09 -14.63
CA ALA A 82 24.96 23.94 -14.52
C ALA A 82 24.30 22.58 -14.83
N ASN A 83 23.05 22.39 -14.40
CA ASN A 83 22.31 21.13 -14.59
C ASN A 83 21.52 21.09 -15.91
N CYS A 84 21.18 22.25 -16.49
CA CYS A 84 20.50 22.37 -17.78
C CYS A 84 21.16 23.46 -18.64
N PRO A 85 22.21 23.12 -19.42
CA PRO A 85 22.97 24.11 -20.18
C PRO A 85 22.13 24.89 -21.22
N MET A 86 21.05 24.30 -21.73
CA MET A 86 20.12 24.94 -22.67
C MET A 86 18.89 25.57 -21.99
N GLY A 87 18.95 25.76 -20.66
CA GLY A 87 17.81 26.14 -19.85
C GLY A 87 16.84 24.97 -19.64
N GLY A 88 15.81 25.20 -18.85
CA GLY A 88 14.84 24.15 -18.48
C GLY A 88 14.07 24.53 -17.23
N ASN A 89 13.68 23.55 -16.43
CA ASN A 89 13.07 23.73 -15.12
C ASN A 89 13.71 22.80 -14.09
N ALA A 90 13.84 23.28 -12.85
CA ALA A 90 14.12 22.45 -11.68
C ALA A 90 12.80 22.22 -10.93
N VAL A 91 12.40 20.97 -10.80
CA VAL A 91 11.23 20.53 -10.03
C VAL A 91 11.74 20.00 -8.69
N ARG A 92 11.23 20.55 -7.59
CA ARG A 92 11.59 20.15 -6.22
C ARG A 92 10.38 19.55 -5.52
N ILE A 93 10.60 18.48 -4.77
CA ILE A 93 9.56 17.74 -4.06
C ILE A 93 10.06 17.51 -2.63
N GLY A 94 9.17 17.68 -1.65
CA GLY A 94 9.48 17.42 -0.25
C GLY A 94 8.28 17.55 0.67
N LEU A 95 8.50 17.26 1.95
CA LEU A 95 7.49 17.42 3.01
C LEU A 95 7.64 18.79 3.68
N ASP A 96 6.51 19.43 3.97
CA ASP A 96 6.45 20.65 4.78
C ASP A 96 6.71 20.31 6.25
N ASP A 97 7.97 20.09 6.59
CA ASP A 97 8.42 19.66 7.92
C ASP A 97 8.13 20.72 8.99
N ASN A 98 8.10 22.00 8.59
CA ASN A 98 7.90 23.12 9.52
C ASN A 98 6.43 23.60 9.59
N GLY A 99 5.58 23.18 8.65
CA GLY A 99 4.14 23.45 8.61
C GLY A 99 3.76 24.86 8.14
N ASP A 100 4.63 25.55 7.41
CA ASP A 100 4.40 26.93 6.97
C ASP A 100 3.73 27.07 5.58
N GLY A 101 3.52 25.93 4.90
CA GLY A 101 2.84 25.84 3.62
C GLY A 101 3.72 26.16 2.40
N ASN A 102 5.03 26.32 2.56
CA ASN A 102 6.00 26.48 1.48
C ASN A 102 7.00 25.33 1.49
N LEU A 103 7.63 25.07 0.33
CA LEU A 103 8.70 24.09 0.25
C LEU A 103 10.05 24.80 0.38
N ASP A 104 10.60 24.83 1.59
CA ASP A 104 11.88 25.45 1.86
C ASP A 104 13.06 24.61 1.34
N PRO A 105 14.24 25.20 1.10
CA PRO A 105 15.40 24.45 0.59
C PRO A 105 15.87 23.28 1.47
N LEU A 106 15.56 23.29 2.77
CA LEU A 106 15.89 22.20 3.70
C LEU A 106 14.86 21.07 3.70
N GLU A 107 13.67 21.33 3.18
CA GLU A 107 12.55 20.39 3.09
C GLU A 107 12.55 19.61 1.78
N VAL A 108 13.42 19.99 0.84
CA VAL A 108 13.53 19.34 -0.47
C VAL A 108 14.18 17.97 -0.33
N ASP A 109 13.37 16.93 -0.45
CA ASP A 109 13.83 15.53 -0.50
C ASP A 109 14.38 15.15 -1.87
N GLN A 110 13.78 15.67 -2.96
CA GLN A 110 14.16 15.33 -4.32
C GLN A 110 14.16 16.56 -5.24
N THR A 111 15.14 16.62 -6.14
CA THR A 111 15.18 17.59 -7.23
C THR A 111 15.32 16.87 -8.57
N LEU A 112 14.37 17.12 -9.47
CA LEU A 112 14.37 16.65 -10.86
C LEU A 112 14.64 17.82 -11.81
N TYR A 113 15.51 17.62 -12.79
CA TYR A 113 15.80 18.61 -13.82
C TYR A 113 15.14 18.22 -15.14
N VAL A 114 14.28 19.09 -15.66
CA VAL A 114 13.65 18.95 -16.97
C VAL A 114 14.32 19.95 -17.91
N CYS A 115 15.34 19.50 -18.64
CA CYS A 115 16.15 20.36 -19.50
C CYS A 115 15.54 20.52 -20.90
N ASN A 116 15.67 21.71 -21.48
CA ASN A 116 15.30 21.95 -22.86
C ASN A 116 16.23 21.17 -23.81
N GLY A 117 15.65 20.68 -24.91
CA GLY A 117 16.42 20.07 -25.99
C GLY A 117 17.32 21.08 -26.71
N VAL A 118 18.35 20.58 -27.38
CA VAL A 118 19.09 21.35 -28.38
C VAL A 118 18.29 21.38 -29.68
N ASN A 119 18.32 22.48 -30.40
CA ASN A 119 17.82 22.50 -31.78
C ASN A 119 18.63 21.51 -32.62
N GLY A 120 17.97 20.82 -33.54
CA GLY A 120 18.64 19.98 -34.53
C GLY A 120 19.55 20.80 -35.44
N VAL A 121 20.49 20.13 -36.09
CA VAL A 121 21.21 20.72 -37.21
C VAL A 121 20.27 20.85 -38.40
N ASP A 122 20.32 21.99 -39.09
CA ASP A 122 19.60 22.16 -40.35
C ASP A 122 20.08 21.09 -41.36
N GLY A 123 19.16 20.58 -42.17
CA GLY A 123 19.51 19.70 -43.28
C GLY A 123 20.39 20.45 -44.28
N ASN A 124 21.25 19.72 -45.00
CA ASN A 124 21.95 20.30 -46.14
C ASN A 124 20.92 20.75 -47.19
N ASP A 125 21.08 21.96 -47.70
CA ASP A 125 20.29 22.44 -48.83
C ASP A 125 20.36 21.44 -49.99
N GLY A 126 19.22 21.21 -50.65
CA GLY A 126 19.18 20.44 -51.89
C GLY A 126 20.01 21.12 -52.97
N ALA A 127 20.57 20.35 -53.90
CA ALA A 127 21.27 20.93 -55.05
C ALA A 127 20.29 21.78 -55.89
N ASP A 128 20.73 22.98 -56.28
CA ASP A 128 19.95 23.89 -57.13
C ASP A 128 19.46 23.19 -58.41
N GLY A 129 18.15 23.18 -58.63
CA GLY A 129 17.54 22.80 -59.90
C GLY A 129 17.60 23.95 -60.92
N ALA A 130 17.42 23.66 -62.21
CA ALA A 130 17.20 24.70 -63.22
C ALA A 130 15.81 25.36 -63.02
N ASP A 131 15.74 26.69 -63.12
CA ASP A 131 14.58 27.53 -62.80
C ASP A 131 13.21 26.96 -63.26
N GLY A 132 12.34 26.66 -62.28
CA GLY A 132 10.94 26.25 -62.45
C GLY A 132 10.12 26.59 -61.19
N ALA A 133 8.78 26.73 -61.33
CA ALA A 133 7.87 27.25 -60.30
C ALA A 133 8.06 26.63 -58.90
N ASP A 134 7.91 27.47 -57.86
CA ASP A 134 8.17 27.17 -56.44
C ASP A 134 7.65 25.78 -56.02
N GLY A 135 8.51 25.01 -55.34
CA GLY A 135 8.21 23.67 -54.85
C GLY A 135 7.27 23.68 -53.64
N ALA A 136 6.55 22.57 -53.43
CA ALA A 136 5.74 22.39 -52.23
C ALA A 136 6.64 22.32 -50.97
N ASP A 137 6.12 22.84 -49.85
CA ASP A 137 6.79 22.79 -48.54
C ASP A 137 7.22 21.37 -48.18
N GLY A 138 8.37 21.25 -47.51
CA GLY A 138 8.88 19.98 -47.00
C GLY A 138 7.99 19.42 -45.89
N ALA A 139 7.99 18.09 -45.72
CA ALA A 139 7.31 17.44 -44.61
C ALA A 139 7.96 17.83 -43.27
N ASP A 140 7.13 17.96 -42.23
CA ASP A 140 7.58 18.22 -40.87
C ASP A 140 8.61 17.17 -40.41
N GLY A 141 9.57 17.61 -39.58
CA GLY A 141 10.56 16.73 -38.95
C GLY A 141 9.94 15.83 -37.88
N ALA A 142 10.62 14.71 -37.56
CA ALA A 142 10.17 13.80 -36.51
C ALA A 142 10.19 14.47 -35.12
N ASP A 143 9.21 14.14 -34.28
CA ASP A 143 9.09 14.62 -32.91
C ASP A 143 10.38 14.37 -32.10
N GLY A 144 10.71 15.32 -31.22
CA GLY A 144 11.90 15.25 -30.36
C GLY A 144 11.82 14.14 -29.31
N SER A 145 12.91 13.39 -29.16
CA SER A 145 13.04 12.34 -28.14
C SER A 145 13.23 12.95 -26.74
N LEU A 146 12.21 12.84 -25.89
CA LEU A 146 12.29 13.14 -24.47
C LEU A 146 12.95 11.96 -23.74
N SER A 147 14.23 12.11 -23.41
CA SER A 147 14.97 11.17 -22.57
C SER A 147 14.55 11.27 -21.10
N VAL A 148 13.39 10.70 -20.75
CA VAL A 148 13.18 10.13 -19.42
C VAL A 148 13.18 8.63 -19.63
N VAL A 149 14.36 8.00 -19.60
CA VAL A 149 14.50 6.55 -19.70
C VAL A 149 14.41 5.98 -18.29
N MET A 150 13.30 5.32 -17.98
CA MET A 150 13.26 4.41 -16.83
C MET A 150 13.75 3.04 -17.29
N GLU A 151 14.89 2.61 -16.75
CA GLU A 151 15.50 1.31 -17.05
C GLU A 151 15.03 0.27 -16.04
N MET A 152 14.56 -0.87 -16.55
CA MET A 152 14.14 -2.05 -15.78
C MET A 152 14.98 -3.24 -16.22
N THR A 153 15.53 -4.00 -15.27
CA THR A 153 16.34 -5.19 -15.57
C THR A 153 15.44 -6.40 -15.81
N VAL A 154 15.61 -7.08 -16.94
CA VAL A 154 14.91 -8.34 -17.26
C VAL A 154 15.87 -9.52 -17.11
N THR A 155 15.48 -10.51 -16.32
CA THR A 155 16.20 -11.78 -16.19
C THR A 155 15.24 -12.96 -16.30
N VAL A 156 15.79 -14.15 -16.52
CA VAL A 156 15.02 -15.41 -16.49
C VAL A 156 15.55 -16.34 -15.41
N SER A 157 14.64 -16.91 -14.63
CA SER A 157 14.92 -18.01 -13.69
C SER A 157 13.71 -18.92 -13.61
N SER A 158 13.92 -20.23 -13.45
CA SER A 158 12.83 -21.22 -13.32
C SER A 158 11.75 -21.14 -14.41
N MET A 159 12.13 -20.78 -15.64
CA MET A 159 11.22 -20.57 -16.78
C MET A 159 10.22 -19.42 -16.61
N ASP A 160 10.55 -18.41 -15.80
CA ASP A 160 9.78 -17.18 -15.67
C ASP A 160 10.64 -15.95 -15.90
N PHE A 161 10.05 -14.89 -16.45
CA PHE A 161 10.67 -13.57 -16.45
C PHE A 161 10.64 -12.96 -15.05
N TYR A 162 11.71 -12.26 -14.72
CA TYR A 162 11.84 -11.40 -13.55
C TYR A 162 12.13 -9.98 -14.05
N ILE A 163 11.34 -9.02 -13.60
CA ILE A 163 11.55 -7.60 -13.89
C ILE A 163 11.93 -6.94 -12.56
N ASP A 164 13.13 -6.35 -12.51
CA ASP A 164 13.73 -5.81 -11.28
C ASP A 164 13.72 -6.80 -10.11
N SER A 165 14.03 -8.06 -10.42
CA SER A 165 14.05 -9.20 -9.49
C SER A 165 12.67 -9.65 -8.96
N ILE A 166 11.57 -9.14 -9.50
CA ILE A 166 10.21 -9.59 -9.18
C ILE A 166 9.75 -10.60 -10.24
N GLN A 167 9.45 -11.83 -9.81
CA GLN A 167 8.94 -12.91 -10.68
C GLN A 167 7.60 -12.50 -11.28
N GLN A 168 7.48 -12.59 -12.61
CA GLN A 168 6.26 -12.24 -13.36
C GLN A 168 5.63 -10.93 -12.84
N ALA A 169 6.46 -9.89 -12.66
CA ALA A 169 6.05 -8.60 -12.11
C ALA A 169 4.83 -8.02 -12.83
N ASP A 170 3.89 -7.48 -12.07
CA ASP A 170 2.86 -6.57 -12.57
C ASP A 170 3.50 -5.21 -12.83
N VAL A 171 3.59 -4.80 -14.09
CA VAL A 171 4.29 -3.57 -14.49
C VAL A 171 3.28 -2.46 -14.75
N THR A 172 3.55 -1.23 -14.29
CA THR A 172 2.77 -0.04 -14.66
C THR A 172 3.63 0.93 -15.47
N LEU A 173 3.19 1.27 -16.68
CA LEU A 173 3.84 2.23 -17.56
C LEU A 173 2.90 3.40 -17.85
N TYR A 174 3.46 4.55 -18.22
CA TYR A 174 2.71 5.76 -18.54
C TYR A 174 2.85 6.14 -20.01
N ARG A 175 1.73 6.50 -20.64
CA ARG A 175 1.68 7.00 -22.02
C ARG A 175 2.59 8.21 -22.21
N GLY A 176 3.30 8.27 -23.33
CA GLY A 176 4.25 9.33 -23.66
C GLY A 176 5.63 9.19 -23.02
N PHE A 177 5.83 8.23 -22.09
CA PHE A 177 7.12 7.96 -21.48
C PHE A 177 7.87 6.87 -22.23
N THR A 178 9.21 6.90 -22.13
CA THR A 178 10.09 5.90 -22.71
C THR A 178 10.69 5.02 -21.63
N TYR A 179 10.55 3.70 -21.80
CA TYR A 179 11.05 2.69 -20.89
C TYR A 179 12.09 1.84 -21.58
N THR A 180 13.13 1.42 -20.87
CA THR A 180 14.10 0.45 -21.38
C THR A 180 14.06 -0.80 -20.53
N PHE A 181 13.80 -1.94 -21.15
CA PHE A 181 13.92 -3.26 -20.55
C PHE A 181 15.28 -3.83 -20.95
N ASP A 182 16.22 -3.86 -19.99
CA ASP A 182 17.54 -4.42 -20.19
C ASP A 182 17.48 -5.95 -20.19
N GLN A 183 17.81 -6.55 -21.34
CA GLN A 183 17.87 -8.00 -21.57
C GLN A 183 19.32 -8.49 -21.70
N SER A 184 20.31 -7.73 -21.20
CA SER A 184 21.74 -8.05 -21.29
C SER A 184 22.12 -9.31 -20.52
N ALA A 185 21.38 -9.68 -19.47
CA ALA A 185 21.65 -10.87 -18.67
C ALA A 185 21.57 -12.16 -19.51
N SER A 186 22.59 -13.01 -19.42
CA SER A 186 22.74 -14.24 -20.23
C SER A 186 21.58 -15.21 -20.13
N SER A 187 20.82 -15.17 -19.03
CA SER A 187 19.60 -15.96 -18.85
C SER A 187 18.51 -15.63 -19.90
N ASN A 188 18.55 -14.47 -20.53
CA ASN A 188 17.63 -14.11 -21.61
C ASN A 188 17.96 -14.77 -22.96
N SER A 189 19.12 -15.39 -23.16
CA SER A 189 19.58 -15.83 -24.50
C SER A 189 18.58 -16.70 -25.28
N ALA A 190 17.80 -17.54 -24.59
CA ALA A 190 16.81 -18.43 -25.19
C ALA A 190 15.34 -17.95 -25.02
N HIS A 191 15.14 -16.76 -24.42
CA HIS A 191 13.85 -16.28 -23.96
C HIS A 191 13.56 -14.88 -24.49
N PRO A 192 13.11 -14.74 -25.76
CA PRO A 192 12.88 -13.42 -26.35
C PRO A 192 11.69 -12.73 -25.68
N PHE A 193 11.95 -11.60 -25.01
CA PHE A 193 10.94 -10.76 -24.38
C PHE A 193 10.19 -9.95 -25.44
N ARG A 194 8.87 -10.09 -25.49
CA ARG A 194 7.98 -9.46 -26.48
C ARG A 194 6.74 -8.90 -25.80
N LEU A 195 6.10 -7.90 -26.42
CA LEU A 195 4.82 -7.36 -25.97
C LEU A 195 3.68 -7.90 -26.83
N SER A 196 2.46 -7.98 -26.29
CA SER A 196 1.23 -8.31 -27.00
C SER A 196 0.02 -7.66 -26.32
N THR A 197 -1.08 -7.48 -27.05
CA THR A 197 -2.40 -7.14 -26.48
C THR A 197 -3.14 -8.35 -25.94
N THR A 198 -2.63 -9.57 -26.19
CA THR A 198 -3.25 -10.83 -25.76
C THR A 198 -2.37 -11.49 -24.70
N SER A 199 -2.99 -11.97 -23.62
CA SER A 199 -2.30 -12.76 -22.60
C SER A 199 -1.55 -13.94 -23.24
N ASP A 200 -0.30 -14.16 -22.84
CA ASP A 200 0.61 -15.17 -23.39
C ASP A 200 0.93 -15.00 -24.90
N GLY A 201 0.69 -13.81 -25.44
CA GLY A 201 1.08 -13.40 -26.80
C GLY A 201 0.67 -14.40 -27.88
N THR A 202 1.64 -14.85 -28.69
CA THR A 202 1.39 -15.80 -29.78
C THR A 202 0.97 -17.20 -29.31
N HIS A 203 1.26 -17.56 -28.06
CA HIS A 203 0.80 -18.82 -27.46
C HIS A 203 -0.67 -18.73 -27.05
N GLY A 204 -1.14 -17.54 -26.66
CA GLY A 204 -2.56 -17.22 -26.42
C GLY A 204 -3.38 -16.91 -27.66
N GLY A 205 -2.81 -17.07 -28.86
CA GLY A 205 -3.48 -16.76 -30.14
C GLY A 205 -3.42 -15.29 -30.56
N GLY A 206 -2.66 -14.46 -29.86
CA GLY A 206 -2.39 -13.08 -30.23
C GLY A 206 -1.23 -12.92 -31.21
N THR A 207 -0.85 -11.67 -31.44
CA THR A 207 0.32 -11.29 -32.22
C THR A 207 1.25 -10.39 -31.40
N GLN A 208 2.50 -10.27 -31.84
CA GLN A 208 3.42 -9.31 -31.23
C GLN A 208 2.88 -7.88 -31.40
N TYR A 209 2.91 -7.10 -30.33
CA TYR A 209 2.75 -5.65 -30.32
C TYR A 209 4.12 -5.01 -30.58
N THR A 210 4.18 -4.14 -31.59
CA THR A 210 5.43 -3.53 -32.07
C THR A 210 5.42 -2.02 -32.04
N ASP A 211 4.26 -1.40 -31.83
CA ASP A 211 4.15 0.06 -31.89
C ASP A 211 4.87 0.70 -30.71
N GLY A 212 5.68 1.73 -30.97
CA GLY A 212 6.58 2.34 -29.98
C GLY A 212 7.71 1.44 -29.46
N VAL A 213 7.86 0.19 -29.94
CA VAL A 213 8.86 -0.77 -29.46
C VAL A 213 10.07 -0.82 -30.39
N THR A 214 11.28 -0.69 -29.84
CA THR A 214 12.55 -0.86 -30.55
C THR A 214 13.43 -1.89 -29.81
N TYR A 215 14.09 -2.77 -30.56
CA TYR A 215 15.09 -3.68 -30.02
C TYR A 215 16.48 -3.32 -30.55
N THR A 216 17.47 -3.31 -29.67
CA THR A 216 18.89 -3.13 -30.04
C THR A 216 19.75 -4.19 -29.36
N GLY A 217 20.93 -4.45 -29.93
CA GLY A 217 21.84 -5.48 -29.44
C GLY A 217 21.26 -6.90 -29.55
N THR A 218 21.83 -7.82 -28.76
CA THR A 218 21.44 -9.23 -28.71
C THR A 218 21.05 -9.58 -27.27
N GLN A 219 19.81 -10.03 -27.08
CA GLN A 219 19.34 -10.53 -25.78
C GLN A 219 20.29 -11.61 -25.25
N GLY A 220 20.54 -11.64 -23.94
CA GLY A 220 21.54 -12.53 -23.35
C GLY A 220 22.97 -12.00 -23.39
N SER A 221 23.20 -10.82 -23.95
CA SER A 221 24.52 -10.18 -23.95
C SER A 221 24.47 -8.66 -23.78
N ASN A 222 23.84 -7.95 -24.71
CA ASN A 222 23.75 -6.48 -24.72
C ASN A 222 22.40 -5.99 -25.27
N GLY A 223 21.38 -6.84 -25.17
CA GLY A 223 20.07 -6.60 -25.74
C GLY A 223 19.27 -5.61 -24.92
N LEU A 224 18.73 -4.59 -25.55
CA LEU A 224 17.80 -3.64 -24.95
C LEU A 224 16.49 -3.66 -25.73
N MET A 225 15.36 -3.62 -25.03
CA MET A 225 14.08 -3.27 -25.61
C MET A 225 13.66 -1.89 -25.08
N THR A 226 13.57 -0.92 -25.95
CA THR A 226 13.01 0.40 -25.63
C THR A 226 11.54 0.43 -26.03
N PHE A 227 10.67 0.93 -25.15
CA PHE A 227 9.26 1.14 -25.40
C PHE A 227 8.87 2.58 -25.07
N THR A 228 8.67 3.38 -26.11
CA THR A 228 8.01 4.69 -25.98
C THR A 228 6.52 4.44 -26.07
N VAL A 229 5.82 4.53 -24.94
CA VAL A 229 4.40 4.15 -24.86
C VAL A 229 3.57 5.11 -25.70
N PRO A 230 2.91 4.64 -26.78
CA PRO A 230 2.06 5.51 -27.61
C PRO A 230 0.95 6.17 -26.79
N LEU A 231 0.55 7.39 -27.18
CA LEU A 231 -0.54 8.12 -26.51
C LEU A 231 -1.91 7.44 -26.69
N ASP A 232 -2.04 6.57 -27.67
CA ASP A 232 -3.21 5.75 -27.97
C ASP A 232 -3.02 4.26 -27.64
N ALA A 233 -1.93 3.90 -26.92
CA ALA A 233 -1.71 2.54 -26.46
C ALA A 233 -2.90 2.03 -25.62
N PRO A 234 -3.28 0.74 -25.73
CA PRO A 234 -4.35 0.17 -24.92
C PRO A 234 -4.01 0.20 -23.42
N ASP A 235 -5.02 0.22 -22.56
CA ASP A 235 -4.85 0.24 -21.10
C ASP A 235 -4.13 -1.01 -20.55
N THR A 236 -4.11 -2.09 -21.32
CA THR A 236 -3.48 -3.36 -20.95
C THR A 236 -2.65 -3.91 -22.10
N LEU A 237 -1.41 -4.27 -21.78
CA LEU A 237 -0.52 -5.07 -22.60
C LEU A 237 -0.01 -6.26 -21.76
N TYR A 238 0.62 -7.21 -22.43
CA TYR A 238 1.25 -8.36 -21.81
C TYR A 238 2.67 -8.48 -22.33
N TYR A 239 3.64 -8.68 -21.44
CA TYR A 239 4.93 -9.20 -21.88
C TYR A 239 4.88 -10.71 -21.90
N TYR A 240 5.55 -11.34 -22.86
CA TYR A 240 5.60 -12.78 -23.01
C TYR A 240 6.94 -13.23 -23.62
N CYS A 241 7.27 -14.50 -23.43
CA CYS A 241 8.41 -15.10 -24.11
C CYS A 241 7.94 -15.62 -25.48
N GLN A 242 8.63 -15.23 -26.55
CA GLN A 242 8.28 -15.68 -27.91
C GLN A 242 8.38 -17.21 -28.09
N ASN A 243 9.29 -17.85 -27.35
CA ASN A 243 9.62 -19.26 -27.54
C ASN A 243 8.85 -20.19 -26.60
N HIS A 244 8.33 -19.67 -25.48
CA HIS A 244 7.83 -20.48 -24.37
C HIS A 244 6.57 -19.83 -23.82
N GLY A 245 5.48 -20.61 -23.75
CA GLY A 245 4.22 -20.17 -23.16
C GLY A 245 4.33 -20.02 -21.64
N SER A 246 3.42 -19.24 -21.08
CA SER A 246 3.26 -18.97 -19.65
C SER A 246 4.44 -18.29 -18.95
N MET A 247 5.42 -17.78 -19.70
CA MET A 247 6.59 -17.07 -19.13
C MET A 247 6.37 -15.56 -18.97
N GLY A 248 5.15 -15.08 -19.23
CA GLY A 248 4.80 -13.66 -19.32
C GLY A 248 4.10 -13.10 -18.08
N GLY A 249 3.65 -11.86 -18.21
CA GLY A 249 2.85 -11.16 -17.20
C GLY A 249 2.15 -9.94 -17.77
N GLU A 250 1.39 -9.24 -16.94
CA GLU A 250 0.59 -8.09 -17.34
C GLU A 250 1.36 -6.78 -17.22
N ILE A 251 1.06 -5.85 -18.14
CA ILE A 251 1.48 -4.46 -18.11
C ILE A 251 0.21 -3.58 -18.11
N THR A 252 0.03 -2.81 -17.05
CA THR A 252 -0.97 -1.75 -16.97
C THR A 252 -0.42 -0.46 -17.59
N ILE A 253 -1.17 0.15 -18.51
CA ILE A 253 -0.82 1.43 -19.14
C ILE A 253 -1.72 2.53 -18.58
N GLN A 254 -1.11 3.58 -18.03
CA GLN A 254 -1.81 4.73 -17.45
C GLN A 254 -1.47 6.03 -18.17
N SER A 255 -2.27 7.06 -17.93
CA SER A 255 -1.95 8.43 -18.33
C SER A 255 -1.73 9.25 -17.06
N LEU A 256 -0.67 10.05 -17.01
CA LEU A 256 -0.58 11.10 -15.99
C LEU A 256 -1.70 12.10 -16.29
N GLY A 257 -2.58 12.34 -15.32
CA GLY A 257 -3.88 12.96 -15.52
C GLY A 257 -3.84 14.21 -16.41
N SER A 258 -4.89 14.40 -17.21
CA SER A 258 -5.17 15.68 -17.83
C SER A 258 -5.37 16.72 -16.72
N VAL A 259 -4.49 17.72 -16.66
CA VAL A 259 -4.75 18.94 -15.90
C VAL A 259 -5.92 19.61 -16.60
N SER A 260 -7.11 19.51 -16.02
CA SER A 260 -8.29 20.28 -16.44
C SER A 260 -8.16 21.74 -16.04
#